data_AF-L8I2N6-F1
#
_entry.id   AF-L8I2N6-F1
#
_cell.length_a   1.000
_cell.length_b   1.000
_cell.length_c   1.000
_cell.angle_alpha   90.00
_cell.angle_beta   90.00
_cell.angle_gamma   90.00
#
_symmetry.space_group_name_H-M   'P 1'
#
loop_
_entity.id
_entity.type
_entity.pdbx_description
1 polymer ?
#
loop_
_entity_poly.entity_id
_entity_poly.type
_entity_poly.pdbx_seq_one_letter_code
_entity_poly.pdbx_strand_id
1 'polypeptide(L)'
;MDNLSAEEIQIKANQVTDESLESTRRILGLAIESQDAGIKTITMLDEQGEQLKRIEEGMDQINEDMREAEKTLTELNKCCGLCVCPCSRTKNFESSKAYKATWGDGGDNSPSNIVSKQPGRVTNGQPQQATAGAASGGYIKRITNDAREDEMEDNLTQVGSILGNLK
;
A
#
# COMPACT_ATOMS: atom_id res chain seq x y z
N MET A 1 20.78 -49.19 12.22
CA MET A 1 19.50 -48.63 12.70
C MET A 1 19.62 -48.61 14.21
N ASP A 2 20.14 -47.51 14.75
CA ASP A 2 20.36 -47.36 16.18
C ASP A 2 19.00 -47.42 16.88
N ASN A 3 18.86 -48.39 17.77
CA ASN A 3 17.64 -48.59 18.57
C ASN A 3 17.62 -47.50 19.64
N LEU A 4 17.14 -46.30 19.27
CA LEU A 4 16.87 -45.23 20.22
C LEU A 4 15.97 -45.80 21.34
N SER A 5 16.42 -45.64 22.58
CA SER A 5 15.66 -46.02 23.76
C SER A 5 14.33 -45.27 23.78
N ALA A 6 13.27 -45.88 24.33
CA ALA A 6 11.97 -45.22 24.52
C ALA A 6 12.11 -43.89 25.28
N GLU A 7 13.10 -43.79 26.18
CA GLU A 7 13.42 -42.57 26.92
C GLU A 7 13.99 -41.46 26.01
N GLU A 8 14.88 -41.81 25.08
CA GLU A 8 15.44 -40.85 24.12
C GLU A 8 14.39 -40.34 23.13
N ILE A 9 13.46 -41.22 22.72
CA ILE A 9 12.31 -40.83 21.89
C ILE A 9 11.42 -39.83 22.64
N GLN A 10 11.15 -40.07 23.92
CA GLN A 10 10.33 -39.17 24.74
C GLN A 10 10.99 -37.81 24.95
N ILE A 11 12.31 -37.77 25.20
CA ILE A 11 13.08 -36.53 25.33
C ILE A 11 12.99 -35.73 24.03
N LYS A 12 13.21 -36.39 22.89
CA LYS A 12 13.15 -35.74 21.57
C LYS A 12 11.74 -35.23 21.25
N ALA A 13 10.69 -35.96 21.62
CA ALA A 13 9.32 -35.52 21.45
C ALA A 13 9.03 -34.23 22.24
N ASN A 14 9.42 -34.19 23.52
CA ASN A 14 9.27 -32.98 24.34
C ASN A 14 10.04 -31.79 23.76
N GLN A 15 11.27 -32.02 23.29
CA GLN A 15 12.08 -30.97 22.66
C GLN A 15 11.37 -30.38 21.43
N VAL A 16 10.84 -31.22 20.54
CA VAL A 16 10.13 -30.77 19.34
C VAL A 16 8.84 -30.02 19.71
N THR A 17 8.13 -30.44 20.75
CA THR A 17 6.94 -29.72 21.26
C THR A 17 7.31 -28.33 21.75
N ASP A 18 8.38 -28.19 22.54
CA ASP A 18 8.81 -26.89 23.07
C ASP A 18 9.31 -25.96 21.93
N GLU A 19 10.06 -26.49 20.96
CA GLU A 19 10.48 -25.76 19.75
C GLU A 19 9.29 -25.30 18.89
N SER A 20 8.27 -26.16 18.77
CA SER A 20 7.03 -25.84 18.05
C SER A 20 6.27 -24.71 18.74
N LEU A 21 6.17 -24.75 20.08
CA LEU A 21 5.55 -23.69 20.86
C LEU A 21 6.28 -22.36 20.68
N GLU A 22 7.60 -22.36 20.74
CA GLU A 22 8.38 -21.15 20.48
C GLU A 22 8.14 -20.61 19.06
N SER A 23 7.99 -21.50 18.08
CA SER A 23 7.62 -21.11 16.72
C SER A 23 6.25 -20.43 16.66
N THR A 24 5.23 -20.96 17.35
CA THR A 24 3.90 -20.32 17.40
C THR A 24 3.96 -18.93 18.03
N ARG A 25 4.77 -18.72 19.07
CA ARG A 25 4.99 -17.40 19.68
C ARG A 25 5.64 -16.42 18.71
N ARG A 26 6.67 -16.86 17.96
CA ARG A 26 7.31 -16.04 16.92
C ARG A 26 6.34 -15.66 15.81
N ILE A 27 5.53 -16.61 15.34
CA ILE A 27 4.52 -16.36 14.30
C ILE A 27 3.48 -15.35 14.79
N LEU A 28 3.00 -15.48 16.04
CA LEU A 28 2.09 -14.50 16.64
C LEU A 28 2.70 -13.10 16.70
N GLY A 29 3.95 -12.99 17.16
CA GLY A 29 4.66 -11.71 17.20
C GLY A 29 4.77 -11.06 15.82
N LEU A 30 5.18 -11.83 14.81
CA LEU A 30 5.28 -11.35 13.42
C LEU A 30 3.92 -10.94 12.83
N ALA A 31 2.85 -11.68 13.16
CA ALA A 31 1.51 -11.35 12.70
C ALA A 31 1.03 -10.01 13.29
N ILE A 32 1.25 -9.78 14.59
CA ILE A 32 0.91 -8.53 15.27
C ILE A 32 1.71 -7.36 14.68
N GLU A 33 3.03 -7.53 14.50
CA GLU A 33 3.88 -6.52 13.90
C GLU A 33 3.46 -6.18 12.46
N SER A 34 3.10 -7.20 11.67
CA SER A 34 2.60 -7.01 10.31
C SER A 34 1.29 -6.24 10.28
N GLN A 35 0.39 -6.48 11.25
CA GLN A 35 -0.86 -5.75 11.38
C GLN A 35 -0.61 -4.26 11.70
N ASP A 36 0.24 -3.96 12.67
CA ASP A 36 0.59 -2.59 13.04
C ASP A 36 1.26 -1.83 11.89
N ALA A 37 2.22 -2.48 11.20
CA ALA A 37 2.85 -1.93 10.00
C ALA A 37 1.83 -1.67 8.88
N GLY A 38 0.86 -2.58 8.70
CA GLY A 38 -0.25 -2.42 7.75
C GLY A 38 -1.12 -1.21 8.07
N ILE A 39 -1.53 -1.04 9.33
CA ILE A 39 -2.32 0.11 9.80
C ILE A 39 -1.58 1.42 9.54
N LYS A 40 -0.32 1.51 9.95
CA LYS A 40 0.54 2.69 9.71
C LYS A 40 0.68 3.00 8.22
N THR A 41 0.79 1.97 7.39
CA THR A 41 0.88 2.14 5.94
C THR A 41 -0.42 2.71 5.38
N ILE A 42 -1.58 2.23 5.82
CA ILE A 42 -2.88 2.74 5.38
C ILE A 42 -3.05 4.21 5.78
N THR A 43 -2.68 4.60 7.00
CA THR A 43 -2.77 6.00 7.42
C THR A 43 -1.83 6.90 6.61
N MET A 44 -0.61 6.46 6.34
CA MET A 44 0.32 7.21 5.49
C MET A 44 -0.18 7.34 4.04
N LEU A 45 -0.84 6.31 3.50
CA LEU A 45 -1.45 6.37 2.17
C LEU A 45 -2.61 7.36 2.10
N ASP A 46 -3.43 7.43 3.15
CA ASP A 46 -4.52 8.42 3.26
C ASP A 46 -3.97 9.85 3.30
N GLU A 47 -2.95 10.11 4.12
CA GLU A 47 -2.27 11.41 4.17
C GLU A 47 -1.64 11.81 2.83
N GLN A 48 -1.02 10.85 2.13
CA GLN A 48 -0.49 11.08 0.78
C GLN A 48 -1.60 11.38 -0.23
N GLY A 49 -2.75 10.71 -0.13
CA GLY A 49 -3.93 10.99 -0.97
C GLY A 49 -4.42 12.43 -0.80
N GLU A 50 -4.52 12.90 0.45
CA GLU A 50 -4.90 14.29 0.74
C GLU A 50 -3.85 15.30 0.27
N GLN A 51 -2.55 14.96 0.35
CA GLN A 51 -1.49 15.79 -0.24
C GLN A 51 -1.62 15.89 -1.77
N LEU A 52 -1.90 14.78 -2.45
CA LEU A 52 -2.11 14.76 -3.89
C LEU A 52 -3.31 15.62 -4.30
N LYS A 53 -4.42 15.54 -3.55
CA LYS A 53 -5.59 16.40 -3.79
C LYS A 53 -5.26 17.89 -3.68
N ARG A 54 -4.48 18.29 -2.66
CA ARG A 54 -4.02 19.69 -2.54
C ARG A 54 -3.10 20.10 -3.69
N ILE A 55 -2.26 19.18 -4.17
CA ILE A 55 -1.41 19.44 -5.33
C ILE A 55 -2.26 19.60 -6.59
N GLU A 56 -3.29 18.78 -6.79
CA GLU A 56 -4.23 18.88 -7.91
C GLU A 56 -4.98 20.22 -7.88
N GLU A 57 -5.51 20.62 -6.72
CA GLU A 57 -6.16 21.93 -6.54
C GLU A 57 -5.19 23.10 -6.82
N GLY A 58 -3.96 23.02 -6.33
CA GLY A 58 -2.93 24.05 -6.59
C GLY A 58 -2.49 24.09 -8.06
N MET A 59 -2.49 22.94 -8.73
CA MET A 59 -2.21 22.83 -10.16
C MET A 59 -3.30 23.53 -10.98
N ASP A 60 -4.58 23.28 -10.68
CA ASP A 60 -5.69 23.98 -11.32
C ASP A 60 -5.61 25.50 -11.11
N GLN A 61 -5.27 25.95 -9.88
CA GLN A 61 -5.07 27.37 -9.59
C GLN A 61 -3.95 27.99 -10.43
N ILE A 62 -2.79 27.32 -10.55
CA ILE A 62 -1.67 27.79 -11.38
C ILE A 62 -2.11 27.95 -12.85
N ASN A 63 -2.90 27.02 -13.36
CA ASN A 63 -3.39 27.11 -14.74
C ASN A 63 -4.28 28.34 -14.96
N GLU A 64 -5.19 28.62 -14.02
CA GLU A 64 -6.03 29.82 -14.08
C GLU A 64 -5.23 31.11 -13.92
N ASP A 65 -4.29 31.18 -12.96
CA ASP A 65 -3.41 32.34 -12.77
C ASP A 65 -2.56 32.62 -14.02
N MET A 66 -2.05 31.57 -14.68
CA MET A 66 -1.28 31.70 -15.92
C MET A 66 -2.13 32.26 -17.07
N ARG A 67 -3.42 31.87 -17.17
CA ARG A 67 -4.36 32.44 -18.14
C ARG A 67 -4.66 33.91 -17.86
N GLU A 68 -4.81 34.29 -16.59
CA GLU A 68 -5.05 35.68 -16.21
C GLU A 68 -3.84 36.58 -16.45
N ALA A 69 -2.63 36.08 -16.16
CA ALA A 69 -1.38 36.77 -16.46
C ALA A 69 -1.23 37.02 -17.98
N GLU A 70 -1.60 36.06 -18.83
CA GLU A 70 -1.58 36.24 -20.29
C GLU A 70 -2.54 37.34 -20.77
N LYS A 71 -3.76 37.39 -20.21
CA LYS A 71 -4.73 38.45 -20.51
C LYS A 71 -4.19 39.82 -20.13
N THR A 72 -3.65 39.94 -18.92
CA THR A 72 -3.07 41.20 -18.41
C THR A 72 -1.90 41.67 -19.28
N LEU A 73 -0.97 40.78 -19.65
CA LEU A 73 0.14 41.12 -20.56
C LEU A 73 -0.35 41.56 -21.94
N THR A 74 -1.41 40.92 -22.46
CA THR A 74 -2.03 41.29 -23.73
C THR A 74 -2.71 42.66 -23.68
N GLU A 75 -3.34 43.00 -22.56
CA GLU A 75 -3.94 44.32 -22.32
C GLU A 75 -2.87 45.41 -22.20
N LEU A 76 -1.79 45.15 -21.46
CA LEU A 76 -0.66 46.08 -21.34
C LEU A 76 0.02 46.34 -22.70
N ASN A 77 0.13 45.32 -23.57
CA ASN A 77 0.65 45.49 -24.93
C ASN A 77 -0.23 46.42 -25.79
N LYS A 78 -1.55 46.44 -25.56
CA LYS A 78 -2.49 47.34 -26.26
C LYS A 78 -2.42 48.79 -25.74
N CYS A 79 -1.92 49.00 -24.53
CA CYS A 79 -1.84 50.30 -23.87
C CYS A 79 -0.55 51.11 -24.19
N CYS A 80 0.11 50.85 -25.33
CA CYS A 80 1.19 51.70 -25.84
C CYS A 80 0.62 52.73 -26.84
N GLY A 81 -0.05 53.74 -26.29
CA GLY A 81 -0.99 54.64 -26.99
C GLY A 81 -0.42 55.74 -27.91
N LEU A 82 0.67 55.53 -28.65
CA LEU A 82 1.01 56.44 -29.78
C LEU A 82 1.92 55.86 -30.86
N CYS A 83 2.36 54.61 -30.75
CA CYS A 83 3.16 53.98 -31.80
C CYS A 83 2.79 52.51 -31.88
N VAL A 84 2.38 52.04 -33.06
CA VAL A 84 2.19 50.62 -33.36
C VAL A 84 3.56 49.96 -33.24
N CYS A 85 3.89 49.49 -32.04
CA CYS A 85 5.12 48.77 -31.79
C CYS A 85 5.01 47.43 -32.54
N PRO A 86 5.81 47.17 -33.61
CA PRO A 86 5.77 45.91 -34.36
C PRO A 86 6.39 44.74 -33.57
N CYS A 87 6.73 44.95 -32.30
CA CYS A 87 7.35 43.96 -31.44
C CYS A 87 6.32 42.88 -31.07
N SER A 88 6.40 41.79 -31.84
CA SER A 88 5.92 40.44 -31.53
C SER A 88 4.54 40.38 -30.88
N ARG A 89 3.51 40.10 -31.69
CA ARG A 89 2.26 39.47 -31.20
C ARG A 89 2.66 38.36 -30.23
N THR A 90 2.34 38.54 -28.95
CA THR A 90 2.49 37.52 -27.93
C THR A 90 1.78 36.27 -28.46
N LYS A 91 2.55 35.21 -28.69
CA LYS A 91 1.99 33.94 -29.16
C LYS A 91 1.15 33.38 -28.00
N ASN A 92 -0.08 32.95 -28.29
CA ASN A 92 -0.98 32.37 -27.29
C ASN A 92 -0.23 31.33 -26.46
N PHE A 93 -0.15 31.51 -25.15
CA PHE A 93 0.60 30.66 -24.24
C PHE A 93 0.09 29.22 -24.27
N GLU A 94 -1.23 29.02 -24.43
CA GLU A 94 -1.86 27.71 -24.61
C GLU A 94 -1.36 26.95 -25.86
N SER A 95 -0.82 27.66 -26.86
CA SER A 95 -0.22 27.06 -28.06
C SER A 95 1.23 26.61 -27.85
N SER A 96 1.84 26.98 -26.72
CA SER A 96 3.21 26.59 -26.38
C SER A 96 3.33 25.09 -26.13
N LYS A 97 4.45 24.50 -26.58
CA LYS A 97 4.76 23.08 -26.31
C LYS A 97 4.84 22.77 -24.82
N ALA A 98 5.32 23.71 -24.01
CA ALA A 98 5.42 23.54 -22.56
C ALA A 98 4.03 23.45 -21.91
N TYR A 99 3.10 24.33 -22.30
CA TYR A 99 1.72 24.30 -21.79
C TYR A 99 1.02 22.99 -22.16
N LYS A 100 1.10 22.57 -23.43
CA LYS A 100 0.52 21.30 -23.88
C LYS A 100 1.14 20.07 -23.22
N ALA A 101 2.40 20.12 -22.82
CA ALA A 101 3.04 19.01 -22.13
C ALA A 101 2.56 18.88 -20.68
N THR A 102 2.21 19.98 -20.02
CA THR A 102 1.78 20.01 -18.61
C THR A 102 0.25 19.90 -18.46
N TRP A 103 -0.52 20.52 -19.36
CA TRP A 103 -1.98 20.68 -19.27
C TRP A 103 -2.74 20.15 -20.48
N GLY A 104 -2.04 19.67 -21.51
CA GLY A 104 -2.66 19.13 -22.71
C GLY A 104 -3.09 17.68 -22.53
N ASP A 105 -4.23 17.34 -23.13
CA ASP A 105 -4.75 15.98 -23.21
C ASP A 105 -3.84 15.14 -24.14
N GLY A 106 -2.94 14.32 -23.56
CA GLY A 106 -2.20 13.29 -24.31
C GLY A 106 -0.67 13.44 -24.43
N GLY A 107 0.05 13.85 -23.38
CA GLY A 107 1.50 13.62 -23.28
C GLY A 107 1.84 12.39 -22.44
N ASP A 108 3.03 11.79 -22.65
CA ASP A 108 3.59 10.64 -21.89
C ASP A 108 3.63 10.85 -20.35
N ASN A 109 3.32 12.05 -19.86
CA ASN A 109 3.25 12.44 -18.45
C ASN A 109 1.81 12.66 -17.96
N SER A 110 0.83 11.90 -18.45
CA SER A 110 -0.52 11.94 -17.89
C SER A 110 -0.50 11.62 -16.39
N PRO A 111 -1.28 12.34 -15.55
CA PRO A 111 -1.45 12.05 -14.12
C PRO A 111 -2.13 10.68 -13.87
N SER A 112 -2.50 9.96 -14.93
CA SER A 112 -3.02 8.59 -14.89
C SER A 112 -2.06 7.55 -14.29
N ASN A 113 -0.78 7.90 -14.09
CA ASN A 113 0.19 7.07 -13.37
C ASN A 113 0.25 7.35 -11.86
N ILE A 114 -0.53 8.31 -11.36
CA ILE A 114 -0.70 8.49 -9.92
C ILE A 114 -1.59 7.35 -9.44
N VAL A 115 -1.00 6.41 -8.70
CA VAL A 115 -1.68 5.29 -8.06
C VAL A 115 -2.67 5.85 -7.02
N SER A 116 -3.85 6.24 -7.49
CA SER A 116 -4.92 6.85 -6.69
C SER A 116 -5.74 5.81 -5.92
N LYS A 117 -5.40 4.52 -6.09
CA LYS A 117 -6.02 3.39 -5.41
C LYS A 117 -4.91 2.48 -4.94
N GLN A 118 -4.99 2.06 -3.68
CA GLN A 118 -4.15 1.00 -3.12
C GLN A 118 -4.07 -0.15 -4.14
N PRO A 119 -2.88 -0.70 -4.43
CA PRO A 119 -2.75 -1.81 -5.36
C PRO A 119 -3.74 -2.90 -4.98
N GLY A 120 -4.64 -3.23 -5.90
CA GLY A 120 -5.60 -4.30 -5.70
C GLY A 120 -4.85 -5.59 -5.36
N ARG A 121 -5.41 -6.38 -4.43
CA ARG A 121 -4.81 -7.61 -3.90
C ARG A 121 -4.19 -8.44 -5.03
N VAL A 122 -2.87 -8.40 -5.15
CA VAL A 122 -2.12 -9.31 -6.03
C VAL A 122 -2.19 -10.68 -5.38
N THR A 123 -3.23 -11.44 -5.72
CA THR A 123 -3.22 -12.89 -5.55
C THR A 123 -2.17 -13.37 -6.55
N ASN A 124 -0.95 -13.56 -6.08
CA ASN A 124 0.06 -14.28 -6.84
C ASN A 124 -0.56 -15.64 -7.16
N GLY A 125 -0.61 -16.05 -8.42
CA GLY A 125 -1.39 -17.17 -8.95
C GLY A 125 -1.03 -18.56 -8.43
N GLN A 126 -0.56 -18.68 -7.18
CA GLN A 126 -0.60 -19.91 -6.42
C GLN A 126 -2.05 -20.40 -6.38
N PRO A 127 -2.28 -21.69 -6.66
CA PRO A 127 -3.59 -22.27 -6.49
C PRO A 127 -4.05 -21.91 -5.09
N GLN A 128 -5.23 -21.31 -5.03
CA GLN A 128 -6.02 -21.15 -3.83
C GLN A 128 -6.10 -22.54 -3.21
N GLN A 129 -5.15 -22.87 -2.33
CA GLN A 129 -5.31 -23.97 -1.42
C GLN A 129 -6.56 -23.57 -0.68
N ALA A 130 -7.63 -24.31 -0.97
CA ALA A 130 -8.94 -24.06 -0.41
C ALA A 130 -8.69 -23.70 1.05
N THR A 131 -9.13 -22.51 1.44
CA THR A 131 -9.49 -22.28 2.83
C THR A 131 -10.39 -23.44 3.15
N ALA A 132 -9.81 -24.45 3.81
CA ALA A 132 -10.53 -25.52 4.44
C ALA A 132 -11.41 -24.77 5.42
N GLY A 133 -12.63 -24.46 4.95
CA GLY A 133 -13.60 -23.72 5.71
C GLY A 133 -13.70 -24.46 7.02
N ALA A 134 -13.43 -23.74 8.11
CA ALA A 134 -13.70 -24.17 9.48
C ALA A 134 -13.77 -25.69 9.60
N ALA A 135 -12.65 -26.38 9.35
CA ALA A 135 -12.56 -27.74 9.84
C ALA A 135 -12.72 -27.56 11.35
N SER A 136 -13.82 -28.10 11.88
CA SER A 136 -14.23 -28.06 13.28
C SER A 136 -13.24 -28.83 14.19
N GLY A 137 -11.94 -28.78 13.89
CA GLY A 137 -10.84 -29.32 14.66
C GLY A 137 -9.79 -28.23 14.81
N GLY A 138 -9.24 -28.12 16.02
CA GLY A 138 -8.18 -27.16 16.33
C GLY A 138 -7.01 -27.24 15.36
N TYR A 139 -6.23 -26.15 15.31
CA TYR A 139 -5.02 -26.02 14.52
C TYR A 139 -3.99 -27.11 14.85
N ILE A 140 -4.07 -27.70 16.04
CA ILE A 140 -3.11 -28.67 16.56
C ILE A 140 -3.81 -29.95 16.97
N LYS A 141 -3.20 -31.08 16.58
CA LYS A 141 -3.60 -32.39 17.07
C LYS A 141 -3.03 -32.61 18.47
N ARG A 142 -3.91 -32.71 19.47
CA ARG A 142 -3.55 -33.01 20.86
C ARG A 142 -2.98 -34.42 21.01
N ILE A 143 -1.79 -34.55 21.60
CA ILE A 143 -1.13 -35.83 21.87
C ILE A 143 -0.95 -36.02 23.37
N THR A 144 -0.33 -35.05 24.04
CA THR A 144 -0.12 -35.09 25.50
C THR A 144 -1.24 -34.41 26.27
N ASN A 145 -2.05 -33.57 25.60
CA ASN A 145 -3.12 -32.77 26.19
C ASN A 145 -2.62 -31.96 27.39
N ASP A 146 -1.47 -31.33 27.21
CA ASP A 146 -0.81 -30.49 28.21
C ASP A 146 -0.99 -28.99 27.92
N ALA A 147 -0.60 -28.16 28.89
CA ALA A 147 -0.75 -26.71 28.80
C ALA A 147 0.01 -26.07 27.62
N ARG A 148 1.05 -26.73 27.08
CA ARG A 148 1.79 -26.20 25.93
C ARG A 148 0.97 -26.37 24.66
N GLU A 149 0.34 -27.53 24.48
CA GLU A 149 -0.57 -27.75 23.36
C GLU A 149 -1.75 -26.77 23.39
N ASP A 150 -2.28 -26.47 24.58
CA ASP A 150 -3.32 -25.44 24.75
C ASP A 150 -2.81 -24.03 24.37
N GLU A 151 -1.60 -23.64 24.80
CA GLU A 151 -1.02 -22.34 24.44
C GLU A 151 -0.73 -22.24 22.93
N MET A 152 -0.20 -23.31 22.33
CA MET A 152 0.06 -23.34 20.89
C MET A 152 -1.23 -23.17 20.08
N GLU A 153 -2.33 -23.80 20.52
CA GLU A 153 -3.64 -23.68 19.88
C GLU A 153 -4.19 -22.25 19.95
N ASP A 154 -4.05 -21.60 21.12
CA ASP A 154 -4.44 -20.20 21.29
C ASP A 154 -3.61 -19.26 20.41
N ASN A 155 -2.28 -19.44 20.39
CA ASN A 155 -1.38 -18.66 19.53
C ASN A 155 -1.78 -18.77 18.05
N LEU A 156 -2.06 -19.98 17.56
CA LEU A 156 -2.46 -20.20 16.16
C LEU A 156 -3.87 -19.69 15.85
N THR A 157 -4.78 -19.75 16.82
CA THR A 157 -6.13 -19.16 16.69
C THR A 157 -6.05 -17.64 16.55
N GLN A 158 -5.25 -16.98 17.39
CA GLN A 158 -5.00 -15.54 17.30
C GLN A 158 -4.35 -15.16 15.96
N VAL A 159 -3.33 -15.91 15.53
CA VAL A 159 -2.71 -15.73 14.20
C VAL A 159 -3.75 -15.86 13.09
N GLY A 160 -4.63 -16.87 13.16
CA GLY A 160 -5.73 -17.05 12.20
C GLY A 160 -6.66 -15.84 12.12
N SER A 161 -7.00 -15.25 13.27
CA SER A 161 -7.79 -14.01 13.32
C SER A 161 -7.05 -12.82 12.71
N ILE A 162 -5.76 -12.66 13.01
CA ILE A 162 -4.95 -11.55 12.48
C ILE A 162 -4.80 -11.68 10.96
N LEU A 163 -4.50 -12.87 10.46
CA LEU A 163 -4.44 -13.16 9.01
C LEU A 163 -5.79 -12.94 8.32
N GLY A 164 -6.90 -13.22 9.01
CA GLY A 164 -8.24 -12.89 8.53
C GLY A 164 -8.45 -11.39 8.34
N ASN A 165 -7.96 -10.57 9.26
CA ASN A 165 -8.04 -9.11 9.19
C ASN A 165 -7.03 -8.49 8.19
N LEU A 166 -5.94 -9.19 7.89
CA LEU A 166 -4.93 -8.76 6.91
C LEU A 166 -5.35 -8.99 5.44
N LYS A 167 -6.44 -9.73 5.20
CA LYS A 167 -6.90 -10.13 3.87
C LYS A 167 -7.76 -9.08 3.17
#